data_AF-A0A060Z6Z3-F1
#
_entry.id   AF-A0A060Z6Z3-F1
#
_cell.length_a   1.000
_cell.length_b   1.000
_cell.length_c   1.000
_cell.angle_alpha   90.00
_cell.angle_beta   90.00
_cell.angle_gamma   90.00
#
_symmetry.space_group_name_H-M   'P 1'
#
loop_
_entity.id
_entity.type
_entity.pdbx_description
1 polymer ?
#
loop_
_entity_poly.entity_id
_entity_poly.type
_entity_poly.pdbx_seq_one_letter_code
_entity_poly.pdbx_strand_id
1 'polypeptide(L)'
;TFVIMQVCYNCGKAGHVARDCDHANEQKCYSCGGFGHIQKGCEKVKCYRCGEIGHVAVQCSKASEVNCYNCGKSGHLAKECTIEATA
;
A
#
# COMPACT_ATOMS: atom_id res chain seq x y z
N THR A 1 -16.42 0.52 -31.38
CA THR A 1 -16.44 -0.54 -30.35
C THR A 1 -15.40 -0.21 -29.30
N PHE A 2 -15.79 0.13 -28.08
CA PHE A 2 -14.84 0.38 -26.99
C PHE A 2 -14.20 -0.95 -26.60
N VAL A 3 -12.94 -1.18 -26.97
CA VAL A 3 -12.16 -2.32 -26.48
C VAL A 3 -11.79 -1.99 -25.03
N ILE A 4 -12.45 -2.63 -24.06
CA ILE A 4 -12.09 -2.48 -22.65
C ILE A 4 -10.70 -3.12 -22.48
N MET A 5 -9.66 -2.30 -22.50
CA MET A 5 -8.27 -2.74 -22.30
C MET A 5 -8.07 -3.09 -20.82
N GLN A 6 -8.55 -4.27 -20.41
CA GLN A 6 -8.36 -4.79 -19.07
C GLN A 6 -6.86 -4.99 -18.82
N VAL A 7 -6.30 -4.20 -17.90
CA VAL A 7 -4.92 -4.35 -17.44
C VAL A 7 -4.95 -5.17 -16.17
N CYS A 8 -4.15 -6.23 -16.17
CA CYS A 8 -4.01 -7.10 -15.02
C CYS A 8 -3.30 -6.36 -13.89
N TYR A 9 -3.96 -6.12 -12.76
CA TYR A 9 -3.34 -5.53 -11.56
C TYR A 9 -2.24 -6.39 -10.95
N ASN A 10 -2.23 -7.66 -11.35
CA ASN A 10 -1.30 -8.65 -10.86
C ASN A 10 0.05 -8.61 -11.60
N CYS A 11 0.07 -8.56 -12.93
CA CYS A 11 1.30 -8.57 -13.73
C CYS A 11 1.53 -7.30 -14.56
N GLY A 12 0.59 -6.36 -14.57
CA GLY A 12 0.65 -5.10 -15.34
C GLY A 12 0.42 -5.25 -16.84
N LYS A 13 0.21 -6.47 -17.36
CA LYS A 13 -0.04 -6.71 -18.80
C LYS A 13 -1.53 -6.53 -19.13
N ALA A 14 -1.81 -5.99 -20.31
CA ALA A 14 -3.16 -5.84 -20.83
C ALA A 14 -3.70 -7.16 -21.44
N GLY A 15 -5.03 -7.25 -21.58
CA GLY A 15 -5.72 -8.36 -22.23
C GLY A 15 -6.34 -9.41 -21.30
N HIS A 16 -6.17 -9.25 -19.99
CA HIS A 16 -6.80 -10.11 -18.98
C HIS A 16 -6.95 -9.38 -17.64
N VAL A 17 -7.76 -9.95 -16.75
CA VAL A 17 -7.92 -9.48 -15.37
C VAL A 17 -7.05 -10.30 -14.41
N ALA A 18 -6.82 -9.77 -13.20
CA ALA A 18 -5.98 -10.42 -12.19
C ALA A 18 -6.39 -11.87 -11.87
N ARG A 19 -7.68 -12.19 -12.03
CA ARG A 19 -8.24 -13.52 -11.74
C ARG A 19 -7.86 -14.59 -12.77
N ASP A 20 -7.57 -14.18 -13.99
CA ASP A 20 -7.20 -15.03 -15.13
C ASP A 20 -5.69 -14.92 -15.43
N CYS A 21 -4.91 -14.42 -14.46
CA CYS A 21 -3.49 -14.20 -14.63
C CYS A 21 -2.69 -15.46 -14.32
N ASP A 22 -2.14 -16.07 -15.37
CA ASP A 22 -1.24 -17.23 -15.27
C ASP A 22 0.10 -16.87 -14.57
N HIS A 23 0.39 -15.58 -14.45
CA HIS A 23 1.60 -15.04 -13.82
C HIS A 23 1.34 -14.54 -12.39
N ALA A 24 0.43 -15.16 -11.65
CA ALA A 24 0.16 -14.79 -10.26
C ALA A 24 1.44 -14.78 -9.39
N ASN A 25 2.42 -15.61 -9.73
CA ASN A 25 3.71 -15.70 -9.02
C ASN A 25 4.62 -14.47 -9.23
N GLU A 26 4.39 -13.69 -10.29
CA GLU A 26 5.09 -12.43 -10.58
C GLU A 26 4.48 -11.25 -9.79
N GLN A 27 3.59 -11.53 -8.83
CA GLN A 27 3.08 -10.52 -7.91
C GLN A 27 4.23 -9.82 -7.20
N LYS A 28 4.34 -8.51 -7.43
CA LYS A 28 5.15 -7.64 -6.59
C LYS A 28 4.40 -7.37 -5.29
N CYS A 29 5.09 -7.51 -4.16
CA CYS A 29 4.57 -7.14 -2.88
C CYS A 29 4.28 -5.63 -2.83
N TYR A 30 3.04 -5.24 -2.59
CA TYR A 30 2.65 -3.83 -2.50
C TYR A 30 3.31 -3.08 -1.33
N SER A 31 3.87 -3.79 -0.35
CA SER A 31 4.55 -3.17 0.79
C SER A 31 6.05 -2.95 0.60
N CYS A 32 6.76 -3.85 -0.09
CA CYS A 32 8.22 -3.76 -0.24
C CYS A 32 8.71 -3.74 -1.70
N GLY A 33 7.82 -3.97 -2.68
CA GLY A 33 8.16 -4.05 -4.09
C GLY A 33 8.88 -5.34 -4.53
N GLY A 34 9.18 -6.26 -3.61
CA GLY A 34 9.82 -7.54 -3.92
C GLY A 34 8.86 -8.57 -4.53
N PHE A 35 9.40 -9.59 -5.19
CA PHE A 35 8.62 -10.66 -5.83
C PHE A 35 8.59 -11.94 -4.96
N GLY A 36 7.73 -12.89 -5.32
CA GLY A 36 7.63 -14.20 -4.67
C GLY A 36 6.83 -14.23 -3.36
N HIS A 37 6.31 -13.09 -2.91
CA HIS A 37 5.40 -13.01 -1.77
C HIS A 37 4.42 -11.85 -1.93
N ILE A 38 3.25 -11.99 -1.32
CA ILE A 38 2.25 -10.91 -1.21
C ILE A 38 2.44 -10.13 0.09
N GLN A 39 1.79 -8.97 0.24
CA GLN A 39 1.84 -8.13 1.44
C GLN A 39 1.64 -8.94 2.74
N LYS A 40 0.74 -9.92 2.75
CA LYS A 40 0.46 -10.77 3.93
C LYS A 40 1.66 -11.62 4.38
N GLY A 41 2.54 -11.99 3.45
CA GLY A 41 3.77 -12.76 3.73
C GLY A 41 5.03 -11.90 3.69
N CYS A 42 4.91 -10.57 3.74
CA CYS A 42 6.05 -9.69 3.62
C CYS A 42 6.73 -9.45 4.97
N GLU A 43 7.90 -10.05 5.17
CA GLU A 43 8.75 -9.80 6.35
C GLU A 43 9.32 -8.38 6.36
N LYS A 44 9.47 -7.78 5.17
CA LYS A 44 9.95 -6.40 4.98
C LYS A 44 8.81 -5.38 4.94
N VAL A 45 7.67 -5.69 5.57
CA VAL A 45 6.56 -4.74 5.64
C VAL A 45 7.00 -3.48 6.38
N LYS A 46 6.96 -2.34 5.70
CA LYS A 46 7.27 -1.03 6.28
C LYS A 46 6.02 -0.49 6.98
N CYS A 47 6.16 -0.16 8.25
CA CYS A 47 5.12 0.50 9.01
C CYS A 47 4.91 1.91 8.46
N TYR A 48 3.72 2.19 7.95
CA TYR A 48 3.39 3.51 7.42
C TYR A 48 3.32 4.61 8.49
N ARG A 49 3.22 4.25 9.78
CA ARG A 49 3.19 5.22 10.90
C ARG A 49 4.58 5.70 11.31
N CYS A 50 5.56 4.81 11.44
CA CYS A 50 6.90 5.15 11.94
C CYS A 50 8.03 4.96 10.92
N GLY A 51 7.76 4.33 9.77
CA GLY A 51 8.75 4.07 8.73
C GLY A 51 9.66 2.86 8.98
N GLU A 52 9.55 2.19 10.12
CA GLU A 52 10.35 1.01 10.46
C GLU A 52 9.82 -0.25 9.77
N ILE A 53 10.68 -1.25 9.53
CA ILE A 53 10.28 -2.54 8.94
C ILE A 53 9.94 -3.59 10.01
N GLY A 54 9.19 -4.62 9.61
CA GLY A 54 8.92 -5.80 10.44
C GLY A 54 7.61 -5.75 11.23
N HIS A 55 6.81 -4.69 11.08
CA HIS A 55 5.47 -4.61 11.63
C HIS A 55 4.54 -3.75 10.78
N VAL A 56 3.24 -4.02 10.87
CA VAL A 56 2.20 -3.19 10.24
C VAL A 56 1.78 -2.04 11.16
N ALA A 57 1.20 -0.98 10.60
CA ALA A 57 0.78 0.21 11.34
C ALA A 57 -0.11 -0.07 12.57
N VAL A 58 -0.93 -1.12 12.51
CA VAL A 58 -1.79 -1.54 13.63
C VAL A 58 -1.00 -2.13 14.80
N GLN A 59 0.17 -2.71 14.55
CA GLN A 59 1.08 -3.25 15.57
C GLN A 59 2.21 -2.26 15.94
N CYS A 60 2.11 -1.00 15.51
CA CYS A 60 3.12 0.00 15.76
C CYS A 60 3.02 0.54 17.19
N SER A 61 4.03 0.27 18.01
CA SER A 61 4.13 0.79 19.38
C SER A 61 4.29 2.32 19.43
N LYS A 62 4.79 2.94 18.35
CA LYS A 62 4.95 4.40 18.18
C LYS A 62 3.67 5.06 17.64
N ALA A 63 2.50 4.53 17.94
CA ALA A 63 1.22 5.03 17.43
C ALA A 63 1.01 6.54 17.71
N SER A 64 1.61 7.05 18.79
CA SER A 64 1.51 8.46 19.21
C SER A 64 2.35 9.44 18.37
N GLU A 65 3.28 8.95 17.53
CA GLU A 65 4.11 9.77 16.63
C GLU A 65 3.56 9.81 15.20
N VAL A 66 2.27 9.48 15.03
CA VAL A 66 1.64 9.48 13.70
C VAL A 66 1.62 10.89 13.13
N ASN A 67 2.17 11.05 11.92
CA ASN A 67 2.10 12.28 11.16
C ASN A 67 0.85 12.28 10.29
N CYS A 68 0.11 13.37 10.32
CA CYS A 68 -1.04 13.59 9.49
C CYS A 68 -0.62 13.70 8.03
N TYR A 69 -1.08 12.78 7.18
CA TYR A 69 -0.78 12.79 5.75
C TYR A 69 -1.41 13.97 5.00
N ASN A 70 -2.32 14.72 5.63
CA ASN A 70 -2.97 15.89 5.04
C ASN A 70 -2.19 17.19 5.35
N CYS A 71 -1.82 17.42 6.62
CA CYS A 71 -1.17 18.66 7.04
C CYS A 71 0.30 18.52 7.48
N GLY A 72 0.84 17.30 7.48
CA GLY A 72 2.23 17.00 7.86
C GLY A 72 2.55 17.09 9.36
N LYS A 73 1.59 17.50 10.21
CA LYS A 73 1.80 17.63 11.67
C LYS A 73 1.65 16.29 12.38
N SER A 74 2.42 16.08 13.45
CA SER A 74 2.33 14.91 14.31
C SER A 74 1.15 14.98 15.29
N GLY A 75 0.74 13.83 15.81
CA GLY A 75 -0.24 13.70 16.90
C GLY A 75 -1.68 13.39 16.47
N HIS A 76 -1.95 13.28 15.16
CA HIS A 76 -3.27 12.89 14.63
C HIS A 76 -3.16 12.23 13.25
N LEU A 77 -4.15 11.41 12.87
CA LEU A 77 -4.26 10.87 11.52
C LEU A 77 -4.97 11.85 10.57
N ALA A 78 -4.80 11.66 9.26
CA ALA A 78 -5.51 12.45 8.24
C ALA A 78 -7.05 12.45 8.42
N LYS A 79 -7.62 11.40 9.00
CA LYS A 79 -9.05 11.30 9.33
C LYS A 79 -9.49 12.24 10.46
N GLU A 80 -8.57 12.60 11.34
CA GLU A 80 -8.77 13.46 12.50
C GLU A 80 -8.19 14.86 12.26
N CYS A 81 -7.76 15.13 11.02
CA CYS A 81 -7.21 16.41 10.62
C CYS A 81 -8.33 17.45 10.56
N THR A 82 -8.28 18.41 11.47
CA THR A 82 -9.20 19.56 11.48
C THR A 82 -8.72 20.70 10.58
N ILE A 83 -7.53 20.57 9.99
CA ILE A 83 -7.02 21.51 9.00
C ILE A 83 -7.60 21.08 7.65
N GLU A 84 -8.48 21.91 7.09
CA GLU A 84 -8.94 21.75 5.71
C GLU A 84 -7.70 21.78 4.81
N ALA A 85 -7.58 20.78 3.94
CA ALA A 85 -6.44 20.61 3.05
C ALA A 85 -6.23 21.90 2.26
N THR A 86 -5.17 22.66 2.55
CA THR A 86 -4.76 23.74 1.67
C THR A 86 -4.29 23.07 0.37
N ALA A 87 -5.12 23.21 -0.66
CA ALA A 87 -4.89 22.73 -2.02
C ALA A 87 -3.59 23.28 -2.63
#